data_AF-A0A1H4ID81-F1
#
_entry.id   AF-A0A1H4ID81-F1
#
_cell.length_a   1.000
_cell.length_b   1.000
_cell.length_c   1.000
_cell.angle_alpha   90.00
_cell.angle_beta   90.00
_cell.angle_gamma   90.00
#
_symmetry.space_group_name_H-M   'P 1'
#
loop_
_entity.id
_entity.type
_entity.pdbx_description
1 polymer ?
#
loop_
_entity_poly.entity_id
_entity_poly.type
_entity_poly.pdbx_seq_one_letter_code
_entity_poly.pdbx_strand_id
1 'polypeptide(L)'
;MTAHRPRAALLCAAVVLLAAATAAAALKAGHWRLYADRHRIQLTSQPRRSCPDCRGAGGWWTGDANPEMEACGCWADRPELRVRLVPVPAWPDNEPPF
;
A
#
# COMPACT_ATOMS: atom_id res chain seq x y z
N MET A 1 -4.35 -25.69 -33.20
CA MET A 1 -4.55 -24.28 -32.81
C MET A 1 -4.44 -24.13 -31.30
N THR A 2 -3.24 -23.88 -30.74
CA THR A 2 -3.04 -23.66 -29.29
C THR A 2 -1.92 -22.66 -28.96
N ALA A 3 -1.48 -21.84 -29.93
CA ALA A 3 -0.39 -20.88 -29.74
C ALA A 3 -0.80 -19.55 -29.06
N HIS A 4 -2.10 -19.30 -28.85
CA HIS A 4 -2.59 -18.03 -28.29
C HIS A 4 -2.56 -17.96 -26.76
N ARG A 5 -2.70 -19.11 -26.07
CA ARG A 5 -2.65 -19.20 -24.60
C ARG A 5 -1.28 -18.85 -23.99
N PRO A 6 -0.12 -19.29 -24.51
CA PRO A 6 1.17 -18.96 -23.91
C PRO A 6 1.52 -17.47 -24.09
N ARG A 7 1.20 -16.89 -25.25
CA ARG A 7 1.47 -15.47 -25.52
C ARG A 7 0.60 -14.56 -24.66
N ALA A 8 -0.69 -14.89 -24.49
CA ALA A 8 -1.56 -14.17 -23.57
C ALA A 8 -1.09 -14.27 -22.12
N ALA A 9 -0.70 -15.46 -21.65
CA ALA A 9 -0.18 -15.65 -20.30
C ALA A 9 1.11 -14.83 -20.05
N LEU A 10 2.02 -14.82 -21.02
CA LEU A 10 3.25 -14.01 -20.96
C LEU A 10 2.95 -12.51 -20.90
N LEU A 11 1.98 -12.02 -21.69
CA LEU A 11 1.55 -10.63 -21.64
C LEU A 11 0.94 -10.28 -20.28
N CYS A 12 0.08 -11.13 -19.73
CA CYS A 12 -0.46 -10.94 -18.39
C CYS A 12 0.64 -10.87 -17.33
N ALA A 13 1.61 -11.79 -17.38
CA ALA A 13 2.74 -11.79 -16.46
C ALA A 13 3.58 -10.50 -16.58
N ALA A 14 3.84 -10.06 -17.81
CA ALA A 14 4.58 -8.81 -18.05
C ALA A 14 3.84 -7.58 -17.49
N VAL A 15 2.51 -7.51 -17.67
CA VAL A 15 1.67 -6.43 -17.11
C VAL A 15 1.71 -6.44 -15.59
N VAL A 16 1.59 -7.61 -14.96
CA VAL A 16 1.65 -7.74 -13.50
C VAL A 16 3.00 -7.30 -12.95
N LEU A 17 4.11 -7.70 -13.57
CA LEU A 17 5.45 -7.30 -13.16
C LEU A 17 5.65 -5.79 -13.30
N LEU A 18 5.19 -5.20 -14.41
CA LEU A 18 5.29 -3.75 -14.63
C LEU A 18 4.48 -2.98 -13.59
N ALA A 19 3.26 -3.42 -13.29
CA ALA A 19 2.42 -2.80 -12.27
C ALA A 19 3.02 -2.91 -10.86
N ALA A 20 3.63 -4.05 -10.53
CA ALA A 20 4.31 -4.22 -9.25
C ALA A 20 5.53 -3.29 -9.12
N ALA A 21 6.33 -3.16 -10.19
CA ALA A 21 7.49 -2.27 -10.20
C ALA A 21 7.10 -0.79 -10.06
N THR A 22 6.06 -0.35 -10.79
CA THR A 22 5.58 1.04 -10.70
C THR A 22 4.99 1.33 -9.32
N ALA A 23 4.22 0.41 -8.74
CA ALA A 23 3.70 0.55 -7.39
C ALA A 23 4.85 0.68 -6.36
N ALA A 24 5.86 -0.19 -6.43
CA ALA A 24 7.02 -0.12 -5.54
C ALA A 24 7.78 1.21 -5.65
N ALA A 25 7.97 1.71 -6.88
CA ALA A 25 8.59 3.01 -7.11
C ALA A 25 7.76 4.16 -6.54
N ALA A 26 6.44 4.15 -6.73
CA ALA A 26 5.52 5.16 -6.19
C ALA A 26 5.51 5.16 -4.66
N LEU A 27 5.46 3.98 -4.02
CA LEU A 27 5.53 3.85 -2.55
C LEU A 27 6.84 4.43 -2.01
N LYS A 28 7.97 4.10 -2.65
CA LYS A 28 9.29 4.59 -2.24
C LYS A 28 9.41 6.10 -2.40
N ALA A 29 9.00 6.65 -3.53
CA ALA A 29 9.07 8.08 -3.81
C ALA A 29 8.11 8.90 -2.92
N GLY A 30 6.93 8.35 -2.63
CA GLY A 30 5.94 8.99 -1.77
C GLY A 30 6.19 8.82 -0.27
N HIS A 31 7.15 7.96 0.12
CA HIS A 31 7.41 7.55 1.50
C HIS A 31 6.18 6.93 2.16
N TRP A 32 5.59 5.95 1.49
CA TRP A 32 4.45 5.18 2.00
C TRP A 32 4.85 3.76 2.35
N ARG A 33 4.21 3.22 3.38
CA ARG A 33 4.22 1.80 3.68
C ARG A 33 2.87 1.21 3.29
N LEU A 34 2.92 0.14 2.48
CA LEU A 34 1.77 -0.68 2.14
C LEU A 34 1.64 -1.82 3.14
N TYR A 35 0.44 -2.02 3.65
CA TYR A 35 0.04 -3.17 4.42
C TYR A 35 -1.19 -3.80 3.75
N ALA A 36 -1.14 -5.12 3.52
CA ALA A 36 -2.23 -5.86 2.91
C ALA A 36 -2.46 -7.17 3.66
N ASP A 37 -3.69 -7.41 4.07
CA ASP A 37 -4.16 -8.69 4.61
C ASP A 37 -5.53 -9.04 4.02
N ARG A 38 -6.10 -10.17 4.44
CA ARG A 38 -7.40 -10.67 3.96
C ARG A 38 -8.61 -9.75 4.27
N HIS A 39 -8.43 -8.71 5.10
CA HIS A 39 -9.48 -7.83 5.60
C HIS A 39 -9.25 -6.36 5.23
N ARG A 40 -8.04 -5.97 4.85
CA ARG A 40 -7.72 -4.59 4.51
C ARG A 40 -6.49 -4.45 3.61
N ILE A 41 -6.51 -3.34 2.88
CA ILE A 41 -5.34 -2.74 2.25
C ILE A 41 -5.19 -1.35 2.84
N GLN A 42 -4.00 -1.02 3.35
CA GLN A 42 -3.71 0.24 4.03
C GLN A 42 -2.40 0.83 3.53
N LEU A 43 -2.41 2.14 3.28
CA LEU A 43 -1.25 2.97 2.99
C LEU A 43 -1.06 3.96 4.14
N THR A 44 0.07 3.87 4.82
CA THR A 44 0.46 4.78 5.90
C THR A 44 1.65 5.62 5.45
N SER A 45 1.61 6.92 5.69
CA SER A 45 2.75 7.80 5.44
C SER A 45 3.91 7.44 6.38
N GLN A 46 5.14 7.69 5.94
CA GLN A 46 6.35 7.47 6.72
C GLN A 46 7.19 8.75 6.78
N PRO A 47 7.94 8.95 7.88
CA PRO A 47 8.94 10.01 7.95
C PRO A 47 9.94 9.92 6.79
N ARG A 48 10.21 11.07 6.16
CA ARG A 48 11.20 11.15 5.10
C ARG A 48 12.59 11.19 5.70
N ARG A 49 13.49 10.30 5.26
CA ARG A 49 14.91 10.36 5.67
C ARG A 49 15.59 11.68 5.29
N SER A 50 15.13 12.31 4.20
CA SER A 50 15.63 13.60 3.72
C SER A 50 14.91 14.82 4.31
N CYS A 51 13.96 14.64 5.24
CA CYS A 51 13.32 15.78 5.89
C CYS A 51 14.37 16.58 6.68
N PRO A 52 14.50 17.91 6.46
CA PRO A 52 15.48 18.73 7.15
C PRO A 52 15.22 18.79 8.67
N ASP A 53 13.94 18.73 9.06
CA ASP A 53 13.51 18.89 10.45
C ASP A 53 13.75 17.59 11.24
N CYS A 54 13.08 16.50 10.87
CA CYS A 54 13.13 15.27 11.64
C CYS A 54 14.17 14.25 11.17
N ARG A 55 14.79 14.43 9.99
CA ARG A 55 15.83 13.54 9.42
C ARG A 55 15.48 12.04 9.45
N GLY A 56 14.19 11.74 9.26
CA GLY A 56 13.65 10.38 9.32
C GLY A 56 13.28 9.84 10.70
N ALA A 57 13.50 10.58 11.79
CA ALA A 57 13.06 10.19 13.13
C ALA A 57 11.53 10.27 13.31
N GLY A 58 10.86 11.10 12.52
CA GLY A 58 9.40 11.25 12.54
C GLY A 58 8.87 12.29 13.50
N GLY A 59 9.71 12.84 14.38
CA GLY A 59 9.28 13.84 15.35
C GLY A 59 10.39 14.22 16.31
N TRP A 60 10.03 14.95 17.35
CA TRP A 60 10.90 15.28 18.48
C TRP A 60 10.15 15.05 19.79
N TRP A 61 10.89 14.69 20.83
CA TRP A 61 10.33 14.54 22.18
C TRP A 61 10.12 15.91 22.80
N THR A 62 8.93 16.18 23.33
CA THR A 62 8.72 17.35 24.19
C THR A 62 9.20 17.00 25.61
N GLY A 63 9.84 17.96 26.28
CA GLY A 63 10.54 17.74 27.57
C GLY A 63 9.63 17.62 28.78
N ASP A 64 8.34 17.41 28.59
CA ASP A 64 7.35 17.41 29.66
C ASP A 64 7.31 16.08 30.44
N ALA A 65 6.66 16.10 31.61
CA ALA A 65 6.56 14.95 32.52
C ALA A 65 5.89 13.70 31.89
N ASN A 66 5.20 13.88 30.75
CA ASN A 66 4.72 12.82 29.87
C ASN A 66 5.18 13.16 28.45
N PRO A 67 6.37 12.70 28.02
CA PRO A 67 6.94 13.14 26.75
C PRO A 67 6.15 12.52 25.60
N GLU A 68 5.19 13.28 25.07
CA GLU A 68 4.59 12.96 23.79
C GLU A 68 5.59 13.34 22.69
N MET A 69 5.69 12.51 21.66
CA MET A 69 6.49 12.84 20.50
C MET A 69 5.65 13.75 19.59
N GLU A 70 6.06 15.00 19.40
CA GLU A 70 5.47 15.85 18.39
C GLU A 70 5.85 15.32 17.01
N ALA A 71 4.84 14.95 16.22
CA ALA A 71 5.04 14.40 14.89
C ALA A 71 5.44 15.50 13.90
N CYS A 72 6.45 15.21 13.08
CA CYS A 72 6.90 16.12 12.04
C CYS A 72 5.87 16.19 10.89
N GLY A 73 5.50 17.41 10.49
CA GLY A 73 4.54 17.66 9.40
C GLY A 73 4.93 17.04 8.05
N CYS A 74 6.20 16.66 7.84
CA CYS A 74 6.62 15.99 6.61
C CYS A 74 5.86 14.68 6.31
N TRP A 75 5.30 14.05 7.36
CA TRP A 75 4.49 12.84 7.24
C TRP A 75 3.18 12.91 8.04
N ALA A 76 3.13 13.67 9.14
CA ALA A 76 1.98 13.75 10.04
C ALA A 76 0.71 14.27 9.35
N ASP A 77 0.84 15.26 8.47
CA ASP A 77 -0.29 15.87 7.77
C ASP A 77 -0.76 15.08 6.54
N ARG A 78 -0.11 13.95 6.24
CA ARG A 78 -0.44 13.14 5.07
C ARG A 78 -1.58 12.17 5.41
N PRO A 79 -2.60 12.06 4.55
CA PRO A 79 -3.75 11.20 4.82
C PRO A 79 -3.37 9.72 4.81
N GLU A 80 -3.88 8.93 5.75
CA GLU A 80 -3.85 7.47 5.57
C GLU A 80 -4.95 7.04 4.60
N LEU A 81 -4.64 6.11 3.69
CA LEU A 81 -5.63 5.51 2.80
C LEU A 81 -5.89 4.07 3.23
N ARG A 82 -7.16 3.73 3.45
CA ARG A 82 -7.57 2.39 3.89
C ARG A 82 -8.77 1.91 3.11
N VAL A 83 -8.63 0.75 2.49
CA VAL A 83 -9.71 -0.01 1.87
C VAL A 83 -9.97 -1.22 2.75
N ARG A 84 -11.22 -1.40 3.19
CA ARG A 84 -11.64 -2.63 3.87
C ARG A 84 -12.05 -3.65 2.82
N LEU A 85 -11.49 -4.85 2.91
CA LEU A 85 -11.87 -5.98 2.08
C LEU A 85 -12.98 -6.74 2.81
N VAL A 86 -14.18 -6.70 2.23
CA VAL A 86 -15.31 -7.49 2.72
C VAL A 86 -15.21 -8.89 2.10
N PRO A 87 -15.43 -9.96 2.87
CA PRO A 87 -15.53 -11.30 2.29
C PRO A 87 -16.60 -11.29 1.20
N VAL A 88 -16.27 -11.80 0.01
CA VAL A 88 -17.30 -12.13 -0.97
C VAL A 88 -18.12 -13.26 -0.35
N PRO A 89 -19.45 -13.09 -0.14
CA PRO A 89 -20.26 -14.22 0.29
C PRO A 89 -20.08 -15.35 -0.73
N ALA A 90 -20.03 -16.61 -0.26
CA ALA A 90 -20.01 -17.75 -1.16
C ALA A 90 -21.15 -17.55 -2.17
N TRP A 91 -20.80 -17.36 -3.43
CA TRP A 91 -21.78 -17.24 -4.50
C TRP A 91 -22.69 -18.46 -4.38
N PRO A 92 -24.03 -18.32 -4.33
CA PRO A 92 -24.89 -19.48 -4.33
C PRO A 92 -24.53 -20.28 -5.57
N ASP A 93 -24.29 -21.58 -5.39
CA ASP A 93 -23.99 -22.50 -6.48
C ASP A 93 -24.98 -22.24 -7.62
N ASN A 94 -24.53 -21.49 -8.63
CA ASN A 94 -25.25 -21.31 -9.87
C ASN A 94 -25.07 -22.62 -10.62
N GLU A 95 -25.83 -23.64 -10.19
CA GLU A 95 -26.21 -24.72 -11.07
C GLU A 95 -26.87 -24.05 -12.28
N PRO A 96 -26.30 -24.20 -13.50
CA PRO A 96 -26.96 -23.68 -14.68
C PRO A 96 -28.34 -24.35 -14.78
N PRO A 97 -29.43 -23.61 -15.02
CA PRO A 97 -30.67 -24.25 -15.38
C PRO A 97 -30.40 -25.00 -16.69
N PHE A 98 -30.62 -26.31 -16.62
CA PHE A 98 -30.61 -27.27 -17.73
C PHE A 98 -31.13 -26.69 -19.05
#